data_AF-A0AA43LB11-F1
#
_entry.id   AF-A0AA43LB11-F1
#
_cell.length_a   1.000
_cell.length_b   1.000
_cell.length_c   1.000
_cell.angle_alpha   90.00
_cell.angle_beta   90.00
_cell.angle_gamma   90.00
#
_symmetry.space_group_name_H-M   'P 1'
#
loop_
_entity.id
_entity.type
_entity.pdbx_description
1 polymer ?
#
loop_
_entity_poly.entity_id
_entity_poly.type
_entity_poly.pdbx_seq_one_letter_code
_entity_poly.pdbx_strand_id
1 'polypeptide(L)'
;MESSYLYSEDVIQLQSQFDSMVMLKMTHDAGIDICSVPINYLSSYYTDIDSQLTVFNECITRIFGGYEIDEKKYEDSGGENITLTLPFPQMKELLSLLSPEEELKIVQNINHLMRTDSEYGDREMTGSYSSNGLVIELLGYSDDNHNFLKQLLEIRYEVQQLIDSKKNTLVQRLRSVLLQKIDKELQSSTIQTDVSKNSLQEQDMVVLISSSAEVNKKAKNNREADEVA
;
A
#
# COMPACT_ATOMS: atom_id res chain seq x y z
N MET A 1 -33.18 43.78 -8.02
CA MET A 1 -32.46 42.64 -7.45
C MET A 1 -32.87 41.43 -8.24
N GLU A 2 -31.94 40.82 -8.97
CA GLU A 2 -32.19 39.56 -9.66
C GLU A 2 -32.10 38.44 -8.64
N SER A 3 -33.25 37.87 -8.27
CA SER A 3 -33.32 36.63 -7.50
C SER A 3 -33.17 35.47 -8.47
N SER A 4 -31.92 35.12 -8.80
CA SER A 4 -31.60 33.88 -9.52
C SER A 4 -31.87 32.69 -8.61
N TYR A 5 -33.08 32.15 -8.67
CA TYR A 5 -33.39 30.86 -8.09
C TYR A 5 -32.62 29.79 -8.87
N LEU A 6 -31.56 29.24 -8.25
CA LEU A 6 -31.09 27.91 -8.59
C LEU A 6 -32.23 26.94 -8.25
N TYR A 7 -32.65 26.12 -9.22
CA TYR A 7 -33.63 25.08 -8.93
C TYR A 7 -32.94 24.01 -8.07
N SER A 8 -33.67 23.38 -7.16
CA SER A 8 -33.11 22.33 -6.30
C SER A 8 -32.51 21.17 -7.10
N GLU A 9 -33.08 20.92 -8.28
CA GLU A 9 -32.62 19.93 -9.26
C GLU A 9 -31.20 20.26 -9.79
N ASP A 10 -30.92 21.53 -10.11
CA ASP A 10 -29.59 21.99 -10.55
C ASP A 10 -28.54 21.79 -9.44
N VAL A 11 -28.92 22.05 -8.18
CA VAL A 11 -28.04 21.88 -7.02
C VAL A 11 -27.69 20.41 -6.79
N ILE A 12 -28.68 19.52 -6.88
CA ILE A 12 -28.48 18.07 -6.74
C ILE A 12 -27.65 17.52 -7.90
N GLN A 13 -27.86 17.99 -9.13
CA GLN A 13 -27.04 17.59 -10.28
C GLN A 13 -25.58 18.05 -10.12
N LEU A 14 -25.34 19.28 -9.66
CA LEU A 14 -23.98 19.78 -9.39
C LEU A 14 -23.28 18.98 -8.28
N GLN A 15 -24.00 18.61 -7.22
CA GLN A 15 -23.47 17.74 -6.16
C GLN A 15 -23.12 16.34 -6.70
N SER A 16 -24.03 15.70 -7.44
CA SER A 16 -23.78 14.40 -8.09
C SER A 16 -22.55 14.40 -9.00
N GLN A 17 -22.35 15.48 -9.76
CA GLN A 17 -21.17 15.64 -10.61
C GLN A 17 -19.89 15.84 -9.79
N PHE A 18 -19.94 16.62 -8.70
CA PHE A 18 -18.82 16.82 -7.80
C PHE A 18 -18.39 15.52 -7.13
N ASP A 19 -19.33 14.76 -6.55
CA ASP A 19 -19.06 13.50 -5.87
C ASP A 19 -18.50 12.45 -6.84
N SER A 20 -19.01 12.43 -8.08
CA SER A 20 -18.44 11.62 -9.17
C SER A 20 -16.99 12.02 -9.47
N MET A 21 -16.69 13.32 -9.63
CA MET A 21 -15.31 13.79 -9.87
C MET A 21 -14.36 13.45 -8.71
N VAL A 22 -14.84 13.50 -7.46
CA VAL A 22 -14.07 13.09 -6.27
C VAL A 22 -13.72 11.59 -6.35
N MET A 23 -14.68 10.71 -6.67
CA MET A 23 -14.41 9.27 -6.84
C MET A 23 -13.43 8.98 -7.98
N LEU A 24 -13.55 9.69 -9.10
CA LEU A 24 -12.59 9.59 -10.21
C LEU A 24 -11.18 10.02 -9.79
N LYS A 25 -11.06 11.13 -9.06
CA LYS A 25 -9.77 11.61 -8.54
C LYS A 25 -9.13 10.62 -7.55
N MET A 26 -9.92 10.04 -6.64
CA MET A 26 -9.48 8.97 -5.75
C MET A 26 -8.98 7.74 -6.52
N THR A 27 -9.68 7.37 -7.60
CA THR A 27 -9.32 6.23 -8.46
C THR A 27 -8.02 6.48 -9.23
N HIS A 28 -7.81 7.68 -9.76
CA HIS A 28 -6.53 8.11 -10.33
C HIS A 28 -5.40 8.00 -9.30
N ASP A 29 -5.60 8.51 -8.09
CA ASP A 29 -4.57 8.55 -7.05
C ASP A 29 -4.27 7.17 -6.45
N ALA A 30 -5.20 6.21 -6.58
CA ALA A 30 -4.98 4.79 -6.32
C ALA A 30 -4.09 4.08 -7.37
N GLY A 31 -3.70 4.78 -8.44
CA GLY A 31 -2.81 4.31 -9.50
C GLY A 31 -3.50 3.82 -10.78
N ILE A 32 -4.79 4.08 -10.96
CA ILE A 32 -5.56 3.64 -12.13
C ILE A 32 -5.53 4.71 -13.23
N ASP A 33 -5.15 4.33 -14.45
CA ASP A 33 -5.18 5.24 -15.60
C ASP A 33 -6.63 5.50 -16.08
N ILE A 34 -7.24 6.55 -15.54
CA ILE A 34 -8.54 7.08 -15.99
C ILE A 34 -8.42 8.09 -17.14
N CYS A 35 -7.21 8.46 -17.54
CA CYS A 35 -6.98 9.46 -18.59
C CYS A 35 -6.98 8.82 -19.98
N SER A 36 -6.31 7.66 -20.13
CA SER A 36 -6.32 6.88 -21.38
C SER A 36 -7.54 5.98 -21.49
N VAL A 37 -8.09 5.53 -20.36
CA VAL A 37 -9.29 4.69 -20.28
C VAL A 37 -10.30 5.40 -19.36
N PRO A 38 -11.15 6.31 -19.86
CA PRO A 38 -12.09 7.03 -19.01
C PRO A 38 -13.09 6.09 -18.33
N ILE A 39 -13.58 6.54 -17.17
CA ILE A 39 -14.84 6.07 -16.60
C ILE A 39 -15.91 7.04 -17.11
N ASN A 40 -16.88 6.52 -17.85
CA ASN A 40 -17.96 7.35 -18.39
C ASN A 40 -18.93 7.70 -17.26
N TYR A 41 -18.95 8.96 -16.84
CA TYR A 41 -19.99 9.49 -15.97
C TYR A 41 -20.98 10.31 -16.81
N LEU A 42 -22.21 9.83 -16.93
CA LEU A 42 -23.33 10.57 -17.53
C LEU A 42 -24.32 10.91 -16.40
N SER A 43 -23.91 11.85 -15.55
CA SER A 43 -24.75 12.40 -14.47
C SER A 43 -25.86 13.27 -15.06
N SER A 44 -26.94 12.61 -15.48
CA SER A 44 -28.20 13.19 -15.92
C SER A 44 -29.28 12.84 -14.91
N TYR A 45 -29.52 13.77 -13.98
CA TYR A 45 -30.51 13.66 -12.91
C TYR A 45 -31.92 13.26 -13.42
N TYR A 46 -32.27 13.67 -14.63
CA TYR A 46 -33.56 13.41 -15.26
C TYR A 46 -33.73 12.01 -15.88
N THR A 47 -32.66 11.22 -16.01
CA THR A 47 -32.71 9.93 -16.73
C THR A 47 -32.04 8.77 -16.02
N ASP A 48 -31.15 9.01 -15.05
CA ASP A 48 -30.29 7.95 -14.52
C ASP A 48 -29.95 8.16 -13.04
N ILE A 49 -30.88 7.76 -12.16
CA ILE A 49 -30.72 7.78 -10.69
C ILE A 49 -29.58 6.83 -10.26
N ASP A 50 -29.33 5.77 -11.03
CA ASP A 50 -28.26 4.79 -10.78
C ASP A 50 -26.87 5.24 -11.30
N SER A 51 -26.75 6.45 -11.86
CA SER A 51 -25.48 6.94 -12.43
C SER A 51 -24.35 7.07 -11.39
N GLN A 52 -24.65 7.45 -10.14
CA GLN A 52 -23.64 7.51 -9.06
C GLN A 52 -23.17 6.12 -8.64
N LEU A 53 -24.11 5.18 -8.45
CA LEU A 53 -23.80 3.78 -8.15
C LEU A 53 -22.96 3.16 -9.29
N THR A 54 -23.25 3.50 -10.54
CA THR A 54 -22.49 3.03 -11.71
C THR A 54 -21.04 3.52 -11.69
N VAL A 55 -20.80 4.80 -11.36
CA VAL A 55 -19.43 5.33 -11.20
C VAL A 55 -18.71 4.65 -10.03
N PHE A 56 -19.36 4.50 -8.88
CA PHE A 56 -18.80 3.82 -7.70
C PHE A 56 -18.40 2.37 -8.00
N ASN A 57 -19.29 1.60 -8.63
CA ASN A 57 -19.06 0.22 -9.02
C ASN A 57 -17.91 0.07 -10.02
N GLU A 58 -17.77 0.98 -10.99
CA GLU A 58 -16.64 0.98 -11.93
C GLU A 58 -15.32 1.36 -11.22
N CYS A 59 -15.34 2.33 -10.31
CA CYS A 59 -14.17 2.67 -9.47
C CYS A 59 -13.71 1.47 -8.64
N ILE A 60 -14.62 0.82 -7.91
CA ILE A 60 -14.33 -0.40 -7.12
C ILE A 60 -13.80 -1.51 -8.04
N THR A 61 -14.45 -1.75 -9.18
CA THR A 61 -14.03 -2.77 -10.15
C THR A 61 -12.57 -2.57 -10.56
N ARG A 62 -12.16 -1.34 -10.87
CA ARG A 62 -10.78 -1.06 -11.29
C ARG A 62 -9.76 -1.09 -10.15
N ILE A 63 -10.14 -0.70 -8.93
CA ILE A 63 -9.23 -0.64 -7.78
C ILE A 63 -9.01 -2.04 -7.15
N PHE A 64 -10.08 -2.84 -7.04
CA PHE A 64 -10.10 -4.13 -6.34
C PHE A 64 -10.14 -5.35 -7.29
N GLY A 65 -10.35 -5.14 -8.58
CA GLY A 65 -10.36 -6.21 -9.60
C GLY A 65 -11.73 -6.85 -9.83
N GLY A 66 -12.81 -6.15 -9.46
CA GLY A 66 -14.20 -6.61 -9.55
C GLY A 66 -14.89 -6.65 -8.20
N TYR A 67 -16.15 -7.06 -8.20
CA TYR A 67 -16.95 -7.34 -7.01
C TYR A 67 -18.01 -8.40 -7.33
N GLU A 68 -18.43 -9.15 -6.33
CA GLU A 68 -19.58 -10.06 -6.39
C GLU A 68 -20.73 -9.43 -5.58
N ILE A 69 -21.97 -9.49 -6.08
CA ILE A 69 -23.16 -9.01 -5.34
C ILE A 69 -23.85 -10.21 -4.69
N ASP A 70 -23.90 -10.23 -3.37
CA ASP A 70 -24.63 -11.23 -2.61
C ASP A 70 -26.02 -10.66 -2.25
N GLU A 71 -27.07 -11.20 -2.87
CA GLU A 71 -28.52 -10.96 -2.65
C GLU A 71 -28.98 -9.59 -2.08
N LYS A 72 -29.67 -8.78 -2.90
CA LYS A 72 -30.46 -7.62 -2.41
C LYS A 72 -31.48 -8.07 -1.35
N LYS A 73 -31.28 -7.67 -0.10
CA LYS A 73 -32.29 -7.73 0.95
C LYS A 73 -32.90 -6.34 1.10
N TYR A 74 -34.20 -6.26 0.90
CA TYR A 74 -34.98 -5.10 1.33
C TYR A 74 -35.11 -5.16 2.85
N GLU A 75 -34.78 -4.08 3.54
CA GLU A 75 -35.12 -3.96 4.95
C GLU A 75 -36.64 -3.73 5.13
N ASP A 76 -37.17 -4.16 6.28
CA ASP A 76 -38.56 -3.85 6.69
C ASP A 76 -38.81 -2.31 6.82
N SER A 77 -37.73 -1.51 6.87
CA SER A 77 -37.73 -0.04 6.85
C SER A 77 -38.03 0.56 5.46
N GLY A 78 -37.92 -0.24 4.39
CA GLY A 78 -38.00 0.21 3.00
C GLY A 78 -36.65 0.60 2.38
N GLY A 79 -35.53 0.47 3.11
CA GLY A 79 -34.19 0.68 2.58
C GLY A 79 -33.72 -0.44 1.65
N GLU A 80 -32.97 -0.09 0.59
CA GLU A 80 -32.17 -1.07 -0.15
C GLU A 80 -30.84 -1.29 0.58
N ASN A 81 -30.57 -2.54 0.95
CA ASN A 81 -29.25 -2.99 1.39
C ASN A 81 -28.59 -3.80 0.25
N ILE A 82 -27.33 -3.47 -0.06
CA ILE A 82 -26.50 -4.23 -1.01
C ILE A 82 -25.28 -4.77 -0.27
N THR A 83 -25.11 -6.09 -0.31
CA THR A 83 -23.86 -6.75 0.10
C THR A 83 -22.94 -6.91 -1.11
N LEU A 84 -21.70 -6.45 -0.99
CA LEU A 84 -20.64 -6.61 -2.00
C LEU A 84 -19.47 -7.39 -1.41
N THR A 85 -18.99 -8.39 -2.14
CA THR A 85 -17.75 -9.10 -1.83
C THR A 85 -16.62 -8.62 -2.75
N LEU A 86 -15.61 -7.95 -2.18
CA LEU A 86 -14.48 -7.34 -2.89
C LEU A 86 -13.20 -8.19 -2.75
N PRO A 87 -12.51 -8.55 -3.85
CA PRO A 87 -11.22 -9.23 -3.78
C PRO A 87 -10.18 -8.34 -3.06
N PHE A 88 -9.54 -8.88 -2.02
CA PHE A 88 -8.53 -8.13 -1.25
C PHE A 88 -7.23 -8.94 -1.07
N PRO A 89 -6.45 -9.15 -2.14
CA PRO A 89 -5.26 -9.99 -2.12
C PRO A 89 -4.14 -9.44 -1.21
N GLN A 90 -4.08 -8.12 -0.99
CA GLN A 90 -3.12 -7.49 -0.08
C GLN A 90 -3.29 -8.02 1.35
N MET A 91 -4.54 -8.22 1.82
CA MET A 91 -4.78 -8.78 3.14
C MET A 91 -4.30 -10.23 3.23
N LYS A 92 -4.51 -11.05 2.19
CA LYS A 92 -3.98 -12.42 2.13
C LYS A 92 -2.45 -12.46 2.18
N GLU A 93 -1.79 -11.51 1.51
CA GLU A 93 -0.33 -11.32 1.63
C GLU A 93 0.06 -10.92 3.06
N LEU A 94 -0.59 -9.91 3.65
CA LEU A 94 -0.30 -9.45 5.00
C LEU A 94 -0.43 -10.58 6.02
N LEU A 95 -1.54 -11.32 6.03
CA LEU A 95 -1.77 -12.41 6.98
C LEU A 95 -0.68 -13.50 6.90
N SER A 96 -0.13 -13.77 5.70
CA SER A 96 0.97 -14.73 5.55
C SER A 96 2.30 -14.31 6.22
N LEU A 97 2.42 -13.02 6.62
CA LEU A 97 3.61 -12.44 7.27
C LEU A 97 3.46 -12.28 8.79
N LEU A 98 2.32 -12.68 9.36
CA LEU A 98 1.94 -12.43 10.76
C LEU A 98 1.97 -13.71 11.61
N SER A 99 1.98 -13.53 12.94
CA SER A 99 1.61 -14.61 13.86
C SER A 99 0.08 -14.66 14.05
N PRO A 100 -0.49 -15.79 14.51
CA PRO A 100 -1.94 -15.90 14.74
C PRO A 100 -2.51 -14.85 15.72
N GLU A 101 -1.69 -14.38 16.67
CA GLU A 101 -2.07 -13.31 17.61
C GLU A 101 -2.06 -11.91 16.97
N GLU A 102 -1.21 -11.68 15.98
CA GLU A 102 -1.18 -10.43 15.19
C GLU A 102 -2.30 -10.41 14.15
N GLU A 103 -2.54 -11.55 13.49
CA GLU A 103 -3.65 -11.75 12.54
C GLU A 103 -5.00 -11.38 13.16
N LEU A 104 -5.34 -11.96 14.32
CA LEU A 104 -6.62 -11.70 14.97
C LEU A 104 -6.81 -10.21 15.31
N LYS A 105 -5.75 -9.52 15.76
CA LYS A 105 -5.79 -8.08 16.07
C LYS A 105 -5.96 -7.23 14.81
N ILE A 106 -5.28 -7.58 13.72
CA ILE A 106 -5.36 -6.85 12.45
C ILE A 106 -6.72 -7.06 11.78
N VAL A 107 -7.26 -8.28 11.76
CA VAL A 107 -8.62 -8.55 11.27
C VAL A 107 -9.67 -7.78 12.09
N GLN A 108 -9.54 -7.75 13.42
CA GLN A 108 -10.43 -6.94 14.28
C GLN A 108 -10.33 -5.43 13.97
N ASN A 109 -9.12 -4.90 13.72
CA ASN A 109 -8.94 -3.50 13.36
C ASN A 109 -9.56 -3.15 11.99
N ILE A 110 -9.34 -3.99 10.97
CA ILE A 110 -9.94 -3.78 9.64
C ILE A 110 -11.46 -3.88 9.70
N ASN A 111 -12.02 -4.83 10.46
CA ASN A 111 -13.48 -4.92 10.65
C ASN A 111 -14.04 -3.69 11.37
N HIS A 112 -13.28 -3.09 12.30
CA HIS A 112 -13.68 -1.84 12.95
C HIS A 112 -13.65 -0.65 11.97
N LEU A 113 -12.62 -0.56 11.13
CA LEU A 113 -12.48 0.47 10.09
C LEU A 113 -13.52 0.35 8.98
N MET A 114 -14.10 -0.83 8.75
CA MET A 114 -15.19 -0.99 7.76
C MET A 114 -16.55 -0.48 8.26
N ARG A 115 -16.65 -0.04 9.52
CA ARG A 115 -17.85 0.64 10.01
C ARG A 115 -17.75 2.14 9.75
N THR A 116 -18.69 2.70 9.01
CA THR A 116 -18.77 4.14 8.72
C THR A 116 -20.23 4.56 8.64
N ASP A 117 -20.67 5.30 9.66
CA ASP A 117 -21.98 5.95 9.70
C ASP A 117 -21.93 7.24 8.85
N SER A 118 -22.98 7.52 8.07
CA SER A 118 -23.14 8.83 7.40
C SER A 118 -23.57 9.91 8.39
N GLU A 119 -23.08 11.14 8.22
CA GLU A 119 -23.52 12.31 8.99
C GLU A 119 -25.03 12.59 8.85
N TYR A 120 -25.67 12.03 7.82
CA TYR A 120 -27.09 12.18 7.51
C TYR A 120 -27.98 11.05 8.08
N GLY A 121 -27.43 10.15 8.92
CA GLY A 121 -28.18 9.34 9.88
C GLY A 121 -28.81 8.03 9.37
N ASP A 122 -29.30 8.00 8.13
CA ASP A 122 -30.03 6.84 7.57
C ASP A 122 -29.17 5.95 6.64
N ARG A 123 -27.83 6.06 6.73
CA ARG A 123 -26.89 5.36 5.85
C ARG A 123 -25.66 4.90 6.61
N GLU A 124 -25.22 3.68 6.32
CA GLU A 124 -24.07 3.05 6.97
C GLU A 124 -23.36 2.15 5.94
N MET A 125 -22.03 2.17 5.96
CA MET A 125 -21.23 1.05 5.48
C MET A 125 -20.83 0.22 6.69
N THR A 126 -21.09 -1.08 6.64
CA THR A 126 -20.49 -2.06 7.56
C THR A 126 -19.74 -3.12 6.77
N GLY A 127 -19.01 -4.00 7.45
CA GLY A 127 -18.38 -5.12 6.77
C GLY A 127 -17.56 -6.02 7.67
N SER A 128 -17.08 -7.12 7.09
CA SER A 128 -16.11 -8.00 7.71
C SER A 128 -15.16 -8.61 6.67
N TYR A 129 -13.89 -8.78 7.04
CA TYR A 129 -12.95 -9.53 6.23
C TYR A 129 -13.24 -11.04 6.35
N SER A 130 -13.42 -11.69 5.20
CA SER A 130 -13.66 -13.14 5.06
C SER A 130 -12.50 -13.84 4.35
N SER A 131 -12.56 -15.17 4.23
CA SER A 131 -11.59 -15.93 3.40
C SER A 131 -11.57 -15.51 1.93
N ASN A 132 -12.66 -14.91 1.45
CA ASN A 132 -12.85 -14.61 0.03
C ASN A 132 -12.36 -13.18 -0.28
N GLY A 133 -12.61 -12.23 0.62
CA GLY A 133 -12.23 -10.82 0.49
C GLY A 133 -12.85 -9.94 1.58
N LEU A 134 -12.97 -8.64 1.31
CA LEU A 134 -13.77 -7.74 2.15
C LEU A 134 -15.24 -7.93 1.77
N VAL A 135 -16.08 -8.33 2.73
CA VAL A 135 -17.53 -8.32 2.57
C VAL A 135 -18.02 -7.01 3.17
N ILE A 136 -18.67 -6.17 2.37
CA ILE A 136 -19.25 -4.90 2.80
C ILE A 136 -20.76 -4.90 2.59
N GLU A 137 -21.49 -4.29 3.51
CA GLU A 137 -22.93 -4.06 3.44
C GLU A 137 -23.17 -2.56 3.39
N LEU A 138 -23.93 -2.10 2.40
CA LEU A 138 -24.21 -0.68 2.15
C LEU A 138 -25.71 -0.40 2.32
N LEU A 139 -26.06 0.36 3.35
CA LEU A 139 -27.42 0.81 3.63
C LEU A 139 -27.63 2.23 3.07
N GLY A 140 -28.71 2.45 2.31
CA GLY A 140 -29.09 3.78 1.81
C GLY A 140 -28.08 4.40 0.84
N TYR A 141 -27.45 3.56 0.02
CA TYR A 141 -26.17 3.77 -0.64
C TYR A 141 -26.09 4.85 -1.74
N SER A 142 -27.15 5.60 -2.08
CA SER A 142 -27.18 6.39 -3.33
C SER A 142 -26.19 7.56 -3.38
N ASP A 143 -25.99 8.29 -2.27
CA ASP A 143 -25.31 9.60 -2.30
C ASP A 143 -23.96 9.64 -1.54
N ASP A 144 -23.69 8.67 -0.65
CA ASP A 144 -22.47 8.64 0.20
C ASP A 144 -21.34 7.78 -0.37
N ASN A 145 -21.47 7.33 -1.63
CA ASN A 145 -20.51 6.46 -2.33
C ASN A 145 -19.06 6.97 -2.31
N HIS A 146 -18.86 8.29 -2.35
CA HIS A 146 -17.53 8.90 -2.29
C HIS A 146 -16.85 8.72 -0.92
N ASN A 147 -17.63 8.74 0.18
CA ASN A 147 -17.14 8.48 1.54
C ASN A 147 -16.83 6.99 1.73
N PHE A 148 -17.69 6.11 1.22
CA PHE A 148 -17.44 4.65 1.27
C PHE A 148 -16.19 4.26 0.47
N LEU A 149 -16.01 4.83 -0.74
CA LEU A 149 -14.79 4.59 -1.55
C LEU A 149 -13.53 5.10 -0.85
N LYS A 150 -13.60 6.27 -0.22
CA LYS A 150 -12.50 6.83 0.60
C LYS A 150 -12.10 5.86 1.71
N GLN A 151 -13.06 5.35 2.47
CA GLN A 151 -12.80 4.43 3.58
C GLN A 151 -12.15 3.11 3.10
N LEU A 152 -12.65 2.54 1.99
CA LEU A 152 -12.05 1.36 1.36
C LEU A 152 -10.60 1.59 0.90
N LEU A 153 -10.29 2.80 0.40
CA LEU A 153 -8.93 3.19 0.03
C LEU A 153 -8.02 3.43 1.23
N GLU A 154 -8.53 3.98 2.34
CA GLU A 154 -7.78 4.11 3.59
C GLU A 154 -7.41 2.73 4.16
N ILE A 155 -8.35 1.78 4.19
CA ILE A 155 -8.12 0.38 4.57
C ILE A 155 -7.04 -0.27 3.68
N ARG A 156 -7.15 -0.10 2.35
CA ARG A 156 -6.15 -0.61 1.38
C ARG A 156 -4.77 -0.02 1.64
N TYR A 157 -4.69 1.26 1.98
CA TYR A 157 -3.44 1.96 2.27
C TYR A 157 -2.82 1.52 3.59
N GLU A 158 -3.59 1.37 4.66
CA GLU A 158 -3.08 0.83 5.94
C GLU A 158 -2.51 -0.58 5.79
N VAL A 159 -3.24 -1.48 5.11
CA VAL A 159 -2.78 -2.85 4.84
C VAL A 159 -1.48 -2.83 4.04
N GLN A 160 -1.36 -1.96 3.03
CA GLN A 160 -0.12 -1.81 2.26
C GLN A 160 1.05 -1.31 3.12
N GLN A 161 0.84 -0.30 3.97
CA GLN A 161 1.88 0.17 4.90
C GLN A 161 2.36 -0.93 5.87
N LEU A 162 1.44 -1.76 6.38
CA LEU A 162 1.76 -2.87 7.26
C LEU A 162 2.60 -3.94 6.53
N ILE A 163 2.26 -4.26 5.29
CA ILE A 163 3.04 -5.17 4.43
C ILE A 163 4.46 -4.62 4.24
N ASP A 164 4.60 -3.35 3.86
CA ASP A 164 5.90 -2.75 3.58
C ASP A 164 6.77 -2.63 4.84
N SER A 165 6.16 -2.33 5.99
CA SER A 165 6.81 -2.35 7.31
C SER A 165 7.33 -3.75 7.69
N LYS A 166 6.51 -4.79 7.51
CA LYS A 166 6.90 -6.19 7.77
C LYS A 166 7.98 -6.67 6.80
N LYS A 167 7.89 -6.35 5.50
CA LYS A 167 8.92 -6.62 4.49
C LYS A 167 10.25 -5.95 4.83
N ASN A 168 10.24 -4.67 5.18
CA ASN A 168 11.44 -3.94 5.59
C ASN A 168 12.10 -4.56 6.83
N THR A 169 11.29 -4.94 7.83
CA THR A 169 11.77 -5.64 9.04
C THR A 169 12.42 -6.99 8.69
N LEU A 170 11.82 -7.76 7.76
CA LEU A 170 12.38 -9.03 7.30
C LEU A 170 13.72 -8.84 6.57
N VAL A 171 13.81 -7.86 5.66
CA VAL A 171 15.05 -7.52 4.94
C VAL A 171 16.16 -7.10 5.91
N GLN A 172 15.85 -6.30 6.93
CA GLN A 172 16.82 -5.91 7.97
C GLN A 172 17.30 -7.13 8.77
N ARG A 173 16.39 -8.02 9.20
CA ARG A 173 16.76 -9.28 9.90
C ARG A 173 17.66 -10.17 9.04
N LEU A 174 17.34 -10.35 7.76
CA LEU A 174 18.16 -11.12 6.82
C LEU A 174 19.56 -10.53 6.64
N ARG A 175 19.68 -9.20 6.49
CA ARG A 175 20.98 -8.51 6.43
C ARG A 175 21.82 -8.76 7.69
N SER A 176 21.21 -8.63 8.88
CA SER A 176 21.91 -8.89 10.15
C SER A 176 22.38 -10.34 10.29
N VAL A 177 21.58 -11.32 9.89
CA VAL A 177 21.97 -12.75 9.91
C VAL A 177 23.11 -13.03 8.93
N LEU A 178 23.08 -12.44 7.73
CA LEU A 178 24.16 -12.57 6.75
C LEU A 178 25.47 -11.96 7.26
N LEU A 179 25.43 -10.76 7.84
CA LEU A 179 26.60 -10.11 8.44
C LEU A 179 27.19 -10.93 9.60
N GLN A 180 26.34 -11.47 10.49
CA GLN A 180 26.79 -12.38 11.56
C GLN A 180 27.39 -13.68 11.04
N LYS A 181 26.91 -14.19 9.90
CA LYS A 181 27.49 -15.39 9.27
C LYS A 181 28.88 -15.08 8.69
N ILE A 182 29.02 -13.96 7.97
CA ILE A 182 30.30 -13.50 7.41
C ILE A 182 31.34 -13.26 8.52
N ASP A 183 30.94 -12.61 9.61
CA ASP A 183 31.82 -12.35 10.76
C ASP A 183 32.30 -13.66 11.43
N LYS A 184 31.41 -14.65 11.62
CA LYS A 184 31.79 -15.98 12.12
C LYS A 184 32.73 -16.73 11.17
N GLU A 185 32.50 -16.66 9.85
CA GLU A 185 33.39 -17.26 8.85
C GLU A 185 34.79 -16.60 8.88
N LEU A 186 34.86 -15.26 8.94
CA LEU A 186 36.12 -14.52 9.09
C LEU A 186 36.87 -14.87 10.39
N GLN A 187 36.18 -14.88 11.54
CA GLN A 187 36.78 -15.24 12.83
C GLN A 187 37.31 -16.69 12.84
N SER A 188 36.53 -17.64 12.31
CA SER A 188 36.97 -19.05 12.22
C SER A 188 38.18 -19.26 11.28
N SER A 189 38.26 -18.51 10.17
CA SER A 189 39.43 -18.55 9.29
C SER A 189 40.70 -17.99 9.95
N THR A 190 40.56 -16.94 10.77
CA THR A 190 41.67 -16.30 11.48
C THR A 190 42.30 -17.25 12.51
N ILE A 191 41.48 -18.03 13.22
CA ILE A 191 41.94 -19.00 14.23
C ILE A 191 42.78 -20.13 13.59
N GLN A 192 42.46 -20.56 12.36
CA GLN A 192 43.20 -21.63 11.69
C GLN A 192 44.61 -21.20 11.23
N THR A 193 44.81 -19.90 10.93
CA THR A 193 46.12 -19.39 10.50
C THR A 193 47.14 -19.27 11.62
N ASP A 194 46.73 -19.02 12.87
CA ASP A 194 47.67 -18.91 14.00
C ASP A 194 48.07 -20.28 14.57
N VAL A 195 47.15 -21.25 14.60
CA VAL A 195 47.48 -22.64 14.99
C VAL A 195 48.49 -23.27 14.02
N SER A 196 48.44 -22.90 12.73
CA SER A 196 49.36 -23.41 11.70
C SER A 196 50.75 -22.74 11.71
N LYS A 197 50.94 -21.63 12.44
CA LYS A 197 52.24 -20.94 12.55
C LYS A 197 53.06 -21.35 13.78
N ASN A 198 52.42 -21.92 14.80
CA ASN A 198 53.09 -22.33 16.05
C ASN A 198 53.69 -23.75 16.01
N SER A 199 53.70 -24.44 14.85
CA SER A 199 54.24 -25.80 14.69
C SER A 199 55.44 -25.89 13.74
N LEU A 200 55.92 -24.77 13.19
CA LEU A 200 57.03 -24.71 12.22
C LEU A 200 58.01 -23.58 12.54
N GLN A 201 58.64 -23.63 13.71
CA GLN A 201 59.84 -22.85 14.04
C GLN A 201 60.91 -23.70 14.74
N GLU A 202 61.39 -24.74 14.04
CA GLU A 202 62.67 -25.39 14.37
C GLU A 202 63.27 -26.05 13.12
N GLN A 203 63.91 -25.24 12.25
CA GLN A 203 65.10 -25.61 11.46
C GLN A 203 65.63 -24.42 10.65
N ASP A 204 66.92 -24.14 10.80
CA ASP A 204 67.65 -23.10 10.08
C ASP A 204 67.76 -23.40 8.57
N MET A 205 67.82 -22.36 7.73
CA MET A 205 69.04 -22.13 6.94
C MET A 205 69.18 -20.69 6.42
N VAL A 206 70.41 -20.19 6.48
CA VAL A 206 70.83 -18.86 6.02
C VAL A 206 70.76 -18.72 4.49
N VAL A 207 70.18 -17.62 3.99
CA VAL A 207 70.57 -17.02 2.70
C VAL A 207 70.72 -15.50 2.88
N LEU A 208 71.97 -15.04 2.98
CA LEU A 208 72.35 -13.64 2.84
C LEU A 208 72.46 -13.30 1.34
N ILE A 209 71.65 -12.36 0.86
CA ILE A 209 71.98 -11.57 -0.34
C ILE A 209 71.77 -10.09 0.01
N SER A 210 72.80 -9.29 -0.24
CA SER A 210 72.93 -7.89 0.19
C SER A 210 73.09 -6.94 -1.00
N SER A 211 72.85 -5.64 -0.76
CA SER A 211 73.07 -4.48 -1.68
C SER A 211 72.15 -4.39 -2.92
N SER A 212 71.72 -3.23 -3.47
CA SER A 212 71.60 -1.80 -3.08
C SER A 212 70.70 -1.11 -4.15
N ALA A 213 70.24 0.15 -4.12
CA ALA A 213 70.53 1.34 -3.30
C ALA A 213 69.33 2.32 -3.18
N GLU A 214 69.46 3.28 -2.25
CA GLU A 214 69.12 4.72 -2.29
C GLU A 214 68.38 5.30 -3.54
N VAL A 215 67.28 6.08 -3.52
CA VAL A 215 66.79 7.28 -2.75
C VAL A 215 66.50 8.45 -3.73
N ASN A 216 65.47 9.27 -3.43
CA ASN A 216 65.07 10.54 -4.11
C ASN A 216 64.38 10.40 -5.51
N LYS A 217 63.46 11.29 -5.93
CA LYS A 217 63.11 12.65 -5.47
C LYS A 217 61.63 13.02 -5.79
N LYS A 218 61.14 14.08 -5.11
CA LYS A 218 59.82 14.73 -5.27
C LYS A 218 59.35 14.98 -6.72
N ALA A 219 58.03 14.87 -6.93
CA ALA A 219 57.27 15.79 -7.78
C ALA A 219 55.95 16.17 -7.06
N LYS A 220 55.56 17.45 -7.13
CA LYS A 220 54.39 18.02 -6.44
C LYS A 220 53.74 19.05 -7.37
N ASN A 221 52.47 18.83 -7.75
CA ASN A 221 51.51 19.81 -8.29
C ASN A 221 50.12 19.21 -7.95
N ASN A 222 49.30 19.73 -7.04
CA ASN A 222 48.59 21.03 -6.96
C ASN A 222 47.58 21.29 -8.10
N ARG A 223 46.28 21.39 -7.69
CA ARG A 223 45.21 22.24 -8.25
C ARG A 223 44.68 21.87 -9.65
N GLU A 224 43.45 22.21 -10.06
CA GLU A 224 42.21 22.81 -9.49
C GLU A 224 41.07 22.11 -10.31
N ALA A 225 39.84 21.82 -9.86
CA ALA A 225 38.80 22.63 -9.22
C ALA A 225 38.27 23.79 -10.10
N ASP A 226 37.40 23.45 -11.05
CA ASP A 226 36.31 24.23 -11.67
C ASP A 226 35.34 23.14 -12.22
N GLU A 227 34.02 23.08 -12.00
CA GLU A 227 32.93 24.08 -12.02
C GLU A 227 32.59 24.62 -13.43
N VAL A 228 31.37 25.17 -13.63
CA VAL A 228 30.67 25.44 -14.91
C VAL A 228 30.03 24.18 -15.54
N ALA A 229 28.71 24.13 -15.82
CA ALA A 229 27.57 25.02 -15.52
C ALA A 229 26.25 24.21 -15.52
#